data_AF-A0A7L4YCR2-F1
#
_entry.id   AF-A0A7L4YCR2-F1
#
_cell.length_a   1.000
_cell.length_b   1.000
_cell.length_c   1.000
_cell.angle_alpha   90.00
_cell.angle_beta   90.00
_cell.angle_gamma   90.00
#
_symmetry.space_group_name_H-M   'P 1'
#
loop_
_entity.id
_entity.type
_entity.pdbx_description
1 polymer ?
#
loop_
_entity_poly.entity_id
_entity_poly.type
_entity_poly.pdbx_seq_one_letter_code
_entity_poly.pdbx_strand_id
1 'polypeptide(L)'
;MNPTMLDSGMVRRKKEKKRPPWGIPKGIVLLATPEGWRTSVLTESGMLCGRLDVPTNTDPQEARSAAAVMVMELARDFHDTHVEVSWEPPQEPWSWTAQVTLAAESDSPSPDAEG
;
A
#
# COMPACT_ATOMS: atom_id res chain seq x y z
N MET A 1 -10.49 -18.23 -54.48
CA MET A 1 -11.07 -17.04 -53.83
C MET A 1 -10.76 -17.16 -52.34
N ASN A 2 -9.89 -16.29 -51.78
CA ASN A 2 -9.67 -16.19 -50.33
C ASN A 2 -10.86 -15.44 -49.67
N PRO A 3 -11.08 -15.59 -48.35
CA PRO A 3 -10.50 -14.58 -47.47
C PRO A 3 -9.91 -15.10 -46.16
N THR A 4 -8.77 -14.51 -45.81
CA THR A 4 -8.17 -14.41 -44.49
C THR A 4 -8.88 -13.32 -43.69
N MET A 5 -9.26 -13.57 -42.43
CA MET A 5 -9.44 -12.55 -41.38
C MET A 5 -9.08 -13.21 -40.03
N LEU A 6 -7.88 -13.00 -39.49
CA LEU A 6 -7.55 -11.94 -38.51
C LEU A 6 -8.42 -12.01 -37.24
N ASP A 7 -8.00 -12.81 -36.26
CA ASP A 7 -8.29 -12.55 -34.84
C ASP A 7 -6.96 -12.38 -34.11
N SER A 8 -6.46 -11.14 -34.16
CA SER A 8 -5.29 -10.73 -33.38
C SER A 8 -5.77 -10.37 -31.99
N GLY A 9 -5.74 -11.35 -31.09
CA GLY A 9 -5.96 -11.13 -29.66
C GLY A 9 -5.05 -10.01 -29.15
N MET A 10 -5.65 -8.85 -28.85
CA MET A 10 -4.98 -7.74 -28.18
C MET A 10 -4.61 -8.19 -26.76
N VAL A 11 -3.41 -8.75 -26.60
CA VAL A 11 -2.73 -8.79 -25.31
C VAL A 11 -2.61 -7.34 -24.84
N ARG A 12 -3.43 -6.97 -23.85
CA ARG A 12 -3.34 -5.68 -23.16
C ARG A 12 -1.94 -5.60 -22.56
N ARG A 13 -1.01 -4.96 -23.28
CA ARG A 13 0.29 -4.59 -22.74
C ARG A 13 0.01 -3.69 -21.54
N LYS A 14 0.18 -4.24 -20.34
CA LYS A 14 0.14 -3.48 -19.08
C LYS A 14 1.26 -2.44 -19.25
N LYS A 15 0.90 -1.18 -19.54
CA LYS A 15 1.84 -0.07 -19.59
C LYS A 15 2.64 -0.14 -18.29
N GLU A 16 3.96 -0.27 -18.38
CA GLU A 16 4.84 -0.04 -17.22
C GLU A 16 4.46 1.32 -16.65
N LYS A 17 3.78 1.33 -15.51
CA LYS A 17 3.51 2.55 -14.76
C LYS A 17 4.90 3.06 -14.39
N LYS A 18 5.28 4.24 -14.90
CA LYS A 18 6.54 4.87 -14.52
C LYS A 18 6.56 4.93 -13.00
N ARG A 19 7.58 4.29 -12.40
CA ARG A 19 7.78 4.33 -10.96
C ARG A 19 7.84 5.80 -10.54
N PRO A 20 6.94 6.23 -9.65
CA PRO A 20 6.87 7.62 -9.27
C PRO A 20 8.10 8.01 -8.44
N PRO A 21 8.48 9.29 -8.43
CA PRO A 21 9.74 9.73 -7.86
C PRO A 21 9.76 9.75 -6.32
N TRP A 22 8.66 9.37 -5.64
CA TRP A 22 8.56 9.48 -4.19
C TRP A 22 9.22 8.32 -3.41
N GLY A 23 9.57 7.21 -4.06
CA GLY A 23 10.30 6.08 -3.44
C GLY A 23 9.44 5.18 -2.54
N ILE A 24 10.00 4.17 -1.87
CA ILE A 24 9.18 3.22 -1.09
C ILE A 24 8.63 3.90 0.19
N PRO A 25 7.38 3.63 0.61
CA PRO A 25 6.86 4.11 1.89
C PRO A 25 7.68 3.58 3.07
N LYS A 26 7.96 4.44 4.05
CA LYS A 26 8.72 4.13 5.29
C LYS A 26 7.90 4.30 6.55
N GLY A 27 6.83 5.08 6.51
CA GLY A 27 6.00 5.35 7.67
C GLY A 27 4.67 5.97 7.28
N ILE A 28 3.74 5.99 8.23
CA ILE A 28 2.48 6.72 8.10
C ILE A 28 2.09 7.36 9.43
N VAL A 29 1.57 8.57 9.34
CA VAL A 29 0.83 9.21 10.43
C VAL A 29 -0.62 9.29 10.03
N LEU A 30 -1.50 8.79 10.89
CA LEU A 30 -2.95 8.87 10.79
C LEU A 30 -3.47 9.84 11.85
N LEU A 31 -4.25 10.83 11.41
CA LEU A 31 -4.82 11.85 12.27
C LEU A 31 -6.35 11.82 12.17
N ALA A 32 -7.03 11.73 13.31
CA ALA A 32 -8.45 11.98 13.41
C ALA A 32 -8.71 13.49 13.47
N THR A 33 -9.49 14.03 12.54
CA THR A 33 -9.96 15.41 12.57
C THR A 33 -11.50 15.46 12.53
N PRO A 34 -12.13 16.56 12.96
CA PRO A 34 -13.59 16.69 12.88
C PRO A 34 -14.16 16.52 11.47
N GLU A 35 -13.35 16.78 10.44
CA GLU A 35 -13.71 16.67 9.02
C GLU A 35 -13.41 15.28 8.43
N GLY A 36 -12.85 14.36 9.22
CA GLY A 36 -12.49 13.02 8.80
C GLY A 36 -11.04 12.63 9.12
N TRP A 37 -10.55 11.63 8.40
CA TRP A 37 -9.26 11.01 8.67
C TRP A 37 -8.18 11.55 7.72
N ARG A 38 -7.11 12.14 8.25
CA ARG A 38 -5.97 12.61 7.46
C ARG A 38 -4.80 11.64 7.54
N THR A 39 -4.11 11.48 6.42
CA THR A 39 -2.94 10.61 6.32
C THR A 39 -1.73 11.41 5.86
N SER A 40 -0.59 11.11 6.44
CA SER A 40 0.72 11.60 6.00
C SER A 40 1.63 10.39 5.86
N VAL A 41 1.87 9.96 4.62
CA VAL A 41 2.76 8.83 4.31
C VAL A 41 4.17 9.37 4.11
N LEU A 42 5.10 8.90 4.91
CA LEU A 42 6.53 9.17 4.78
C LEU A 42 7.12 8.23 3.74
N THR A 43 7.83 8.76 2.76
CA THR A 43 8.48 8.01 1.69
C THR A 43 9.96 8.39 1.62
N GLU A 44 10.77 7.67 0.84
CA GLU A 44 12.21 7.93 0.72
C GLU A 44 12.54 9.32 0.17
N SER A 45 11.67 9.89 -0.66
CA SER A 45 11.91 11.18 -1.31
C SER A 45 10.98 12.29 -0.84
N GLY A 46 10.14 12.05 0.17
CA GLY A 46 9.25 13.10 0.70
C GLY A 46 8.10 12.58 1.55
N MET A 47 7.00 13.33 1.53
CA MET A 47 5.78 13.02 2.28
C MET A 47 4.55 13.22 1.40
N LEU A 48 3.64 12.24 1.41
CA LEU A 48 2.35 12.31 0.71
C LEU A 48 1.25 12.55 1.73
N CYS A 49 0.58 13.70 1.61
CA CYS A 49 -0.54 14.05 2.47
C CYS A 49 -1.87 13.78 1.76
N GLY A 50 -2.82 13.20 2.48
CA GLY A 50 -4.13 12.85 1.93
C GLY A 50 -5.22 12.77 2.98
N ARG A 51 -6.38 12.30 2.52
CA ARG A 51 -7.52 11.90 3.33
C ARG A 51 -7.70 10.40 3.17
N LEU A 52 -8.02 9.70 4.25
CA LEU A 52 -8.42 8.31 4.19
C LEU A 52 -9.91 8.25 3.81
N ASP A 53 -10.23 7.42 2.82
CA ASP A 53 -11.59 7.28 2.28
C ASP A 53 -12.46 6.36 3.15
N VAL A 54 -12.67 6.77 4.41
CA VAL A 54 -13.53 6.10 5.37
C VAL A 54 -14.44 7.13 6.06
N PRO A 55 -15.62 6.74 6.56
CA PRO A 55 -16.50 7.65 7.30
C PRO A 55 -15.79 8.34 8.48
N THR A 56 -16.16 9.57 8.78
CA THR A 56 -15.55 10.34 9.88
C THR A 56 -15.68 9.65 11.24
N ASN A 57 -16.78 8.93 11.48
CA ASN A 57 -17.05 8.22 12.73
C ASN A 57 -16.50 6.79 12.77
N THR A 58 -15.61 6.43 11.83
CA THR A 58 -14.95 5.11 11.82
C THR A 58 -14.16 4.90 13.11
N ASP A 59 -14.16 3.69 13.64
CA ASP A 59 -13.37 3.35 14.82
C ASP A 59 -11.86 3.53 14.53
N PRO A 60 -11.05 4.06 15.48
CA PRO A 60 -9.61 4.25 15.24
C PRO A 60 -8.84 2.98 14.88
N GLN A 61 -9.25 1.79 15.33
CA GLN A 61 -8.66 0.53 14.90
C GLN A 61 -8.98 0.24 13.43
N GLU A 62 -10.23 0.41 13.02
CA GLU A 62 -10.65 0.22 11.62
C GLU A 62 -9.99 1.26 10.69
N ALA A 63 -9.88 2.51 11.12
CA ALA A 63 -9.18 3.55 10.37
C ALA A 63 -7.69 3.23 10.21
N ARG A 64 -7.03 2.69 11.24
CA ARG A 64 -5.65 2.19 11.17
C ARG A 64 -5.50 1.02 10.20
N SER A 65 -6.42 0.06 10.23
CA SER A 65 -6.43 -1.07 9.28
C SER A 65 -6.58 -0.60 7.84
N ALA A 66 -7.53 0.30 7.57
CA ALA A 66 -7.74 0.87 6.23
C ALA A 66 -6.52 1.69 5.76
N ALA A 67 -5.90 2.46 6.64
CA ALA A 67 -4.68 3.20 6.33
C ALA A 67 -3.51 2.26 6.00
N ALA A 68 -3.38 1.14 6.72
CA ALA A 68 -2.37 0.13 6.42
C ALA A 68 -2.58 -0.49 5.03
N VAL A 69 -3.82 -0.88 4.69
CA VAL A 69 -4.17 -1.39 3.36
C VAL A 69 -3.80 -0.39 2.26
N MET A 70 -4.16 0.87 2.44
CA MET A 70 -3.85 1.94 1.48
C MET A 70 -2.33 2.11 1.26
N VAL A 71 -1.50 1.99 2.31
CA VAL A 71 -0.04 2.02 2.16
C VAL A 71 0.49 0.78 1.46
N MET A 72 -0.03 -0.41 1.78
CA MET A 72 0.35 -1.66 1.12
C MET A 72 0.02 -1.63 -0.38
N GLU A 73 -1.16 -1.12 -0.74
CA GLU A 73 -1.56 -0.93 -2.13
C GLU A 73 -0.67 0.09 -2.83
N LEU A 74 -0.32 1.20 -2.18
CA LEU A 74 0.59 2.20 -2.75
C LEU A 74 1.98 1.59 -3.06
N ALA A 75 2.53 0.80 -2.15
CA ALA A 75 3.81 0.12 -2.36
C ALA A 75 3.71 -0.91 -3.49
N ARG A 76 2.64 -1.70 -3.53
CA ARG A 76 2.43 -2.73 -4.57
C ARG A 76 2.19 -2.12 -5.94
N ASP A 77 1.31 -1.13 -6.07
CA ASP A 77 0.87 -0.61 -7.37
C ASP A 77 1.91 0.24 -8.08
N PHE A 78 2.80 0.89 -7.33
CA PHE A 78 3.79 1.82 -7.87
C PHE A 78 5.22 1.30 -7.77
N HIS A 79 5.51 0.40 -6.83
CA HIS A 79 6.86 -0.15 -6.60
C HIS A 79 6.94 -1.67 -6.73
N ASP A 80 5.83 -2.38 -6.95
CA ASP A 80 5.76 -3.85 -7.04
C ASP A 80 6.41 -4.52 -5.82
N THR A 81 6.20 -3.91 -4.64
CA THR A 81 6.84 -4.30 -3.39
C THR A 81 5.79 -4.58 -2.33
N HIS A 82 6.01 -5.63 -1.55
CA HIS A 82 5.19 -5.97 -0.39
C HIS A 82 5.77 -5.31 0.85
N VAL A 83 4.91 -4.67 1.64
CA VAL A 83 5.29 -3.99 2.88
C VAL A 83 4.34 -4.38 4.01
N GLU A 84 4.85 -4.31 5.22
CA GLU A 84 4.08 -4.49 6.45
C GLU A 84 4.02 -3.18 7.21
N VAL A 85 2.90 -2.95 7.88
CA VAL A 85 2.66 -1.72 8.65
C VAL A 85 2.54 -2.08 10.12
N SER A 86 3.47 -1.58 10.92
CA SER A 86 3.52 -1.79 12.37
C SER A 86 3.15 -0.51 13.10
N TRP A 87 1.99 -0.50 13.76
CA TRP A 87 1.52 0.65 14.53
C TRP A 87 2.25 0.78 15.86
N GLU A 88 2.79 1.97 16.13
CA GLU A 88 3.37 2.31 17.42
C GLU A 88 2.28 2.47 18.49
N PRO A 89 2.60 2.29 19.78
CA PRO A 89 1.68 2.61 20.87
C PRO A 89 1.18 4.07 20.72
N PRO A 90 -0.15 4.30 20.77
CA PRO A 90 -0.70 5.63 20.59
C PRO A 90 -0.17 6.57 21.66
N GLN A 91 0.46 7.67 21.23
CA GLN A 91 0.90 8.73 22.13
C GLN A 91 -0.23 9.71 22.42
N GLU A 92 -1.08 9.97 21.41
CA GLU A 92 -2.23 10.86 21.50
C GLU A 92 -3.50 10.14 21.02
N PRO A 93 -4.69 10.47 21.56
CA PRO A 93 -5.93 9.79 21.21
C PRO A 93 -6.49 10.16 19.82
N TRP A 94 -5.89 11.14 19.14
CA TRP A 94 -6.25 11.55 17.77
C TRP A 94 -5.12 11.34 16.76
N SER A 95 -3.98 10.78 17.16
CA SER A 95 -2.79 10.63 16.32
C SER A 95 -2.13 9.28 16.51
N TRP A 96 -1.97 8.55 15.41
CA TRP A 96 -1.32 7.25 15.37
C TRP A 96 -0.19 7.25 14.35
N THR A 97 0.95 6.70 14.74
CA THR A 97 2.12 6.56 13.87
C THR A 97 2.37 5.09 13.63
N ALA A 98 2.74 4.73 12.41
CA ALA A 98 3.23 3.39 12.09
C ALA A 98 4.51 3.46 11.29
N GLN A 99 5.36 2.45 11.51
CA GLN A 99 6.52 2.17 10.69
C GLN A 99 6.12 1.22 9.56
N VAL A 100 6.72 1.42 8.39
CA VAL A 100 6.52 0.56 7.22
C VAL A 100 7.82 -0.16 6.93
N THR A 101 7.77 -1.48 6.96
CA THR A 101 8.91 -2.37 6.70
C THR A 101 8.67 -3.16 5.42
N LEU A 102 9.73 -3.48 4.68
CA LEU A 102 9.62 -4.43 3.58
C LEU A 102 9.21 -5.78 4.14
N ALA A 103 8.17 -6.38 3.58
CA ALA A 103 7.84 -7.76 3.89
C ALA A 103 9.00 -8.60 3.37
N ALA A 104 9.68 -9.33 4.25
CA ALA A 104 10.62 -10.33 3.77
C ALA A 104 9.82 -11.30 2.90
N GLU A 105 10.25 -11.51 1.64
CA GLU A 105 9.80 -12.67 0.89
C GLU A 105 10.13 -13.86 1.78
N SER A 106 9.10 -14.44 2.38
CA SER A 106 9.22 -15.71 3.06
C SER A 106 9.51 -16.71 1.97
N ASP A 107 10.78 -16.87 1.63
CA ASP A 107 11.33 -18.12 1.14
C ASP A 107 10.98 -19.13 2.23
N SER A 108 9.80 -19.71 2.11
CA SER A 108 9.42 -20.84 2.93
C SER A 108 10.36 -21.94 2.50
N PRO A 109 11.25 -22.47 3.37
CA PRO A 109 11.91 -23.72 3.04
C PRO A 109 10.79 -24.74 2.88
N SER A 110 10.58 -25.19 1.64
CA SER A 110 9.72 -26.35 1.39
C SER A 110 10.18 -27.45 2.34
N PRO A 111 9.27 -28.10 3.08
CA PRO A 111 9.64 -29.30 3.81
C PRO A 111 9.89 -30.38 2.77
N ASP A 112 11.15 -30.51 2.33
CA ASP A 112 11.61 -31.71 1.67
C ASP A 112 11.45 -32.85 2.69
N ALA A 113 10.40 -33.63 2.46
CA ALA A 113 10.17 -34.90 3.10
C ALA A 113 11.21 -35.88 2.56
N GLU A 114 12.18 -36.24 3.39
CA GLU A 114 13.07 -37.38 3.19
C GLU A 114 13.42 -37.89 4.59
N GLY A 115 13.26 -39.15 4.98
CA GLY A 115 12.84 -40.40 4.35
C GLY A 115 13.08 -41.49 5.40
#